data_AF-A0A5C1M8G6-F1
#
_entry.id   AF-A0A5C1M8G6-F1
#
_cell.length_a   1.000
_cell.length_b   1.000
_cell.length_c   1.000
_cell.angle_alpha   90.00
_cell.angle_beta   90.00
_cell.angle_gamma   90.00
#
_symmetry.space_group_name_H-M   'P 1'
#
loop_
_entity.id
_entity.type
_entity.pdbx_description
1 polymer ?
#
loop_
_entity_poly.entity_id
_entity_poly.type
_entity_poly.pdbx_seq_one_letter_code
_entity_poly.pdbx_strand_id
1 'polypeptide(L)'
;MRRSAITSPIIPTLALILLLAGAFCAPAAELDDSNLFVEAFTAYQKKDYLLAIDKVKQLTQVFPDTPLKDVSLLLLARSGLKSGDNTLAARTVNQFIGEFPANPLRSSIEDDLLALGTRLHKGEKLAENRTLHLAAVKVRNEQLAVERAIAEKQEQERLARLRAEQERIAREKAELERRERERIAAEKAAKEAIRTATAITVEKSRIALAGQDGALPFEIANNTKNSEEYLLEASAPAEYGAHLSAEAAPGAATDRVTIGAGQSFKGVISFHVPSDRVDGERKNMALKAVSARFGDVALTRDTQVTVAAPLVRVVARPASQSIVPGGQVRYRMTVLNIGSRTAQDLTGRLILPPQFEFPDAENPQFHREAADTLSFRIDPLETGKMTEYYLNLKVRGDSAIGQEVRCRVEVFNGQLQRRDTFASSSATVQAN
;
A
#
# COMPACT_ATOMS: atom_id res chain seq x y z
N MET A 1 -59.42 16.64 12.47
CA MET A 1 -59.23 16.82 13.92
C MET A 1 -57.72 16.76 14.21
N ARG A 2 -57.11 17.94 14.38
CA ARG A 2 -56.28 18.38 15.54
C ARG A 2 -54.98 17.57 15.74
N ARG A 3 -53.83 18.06 15.23
CA ARG A 3 -52.86 19.05 15.82
C ARG A 3 -51.97 18.36 16.87
N SER A 4 -50.63 18.44 16.89
CA SER A 4 -49.71 19.58 16.75
C SER A 4 -48.25 19.05 16.70
N ALA A 5 -47.44 19.40 15.69
CA ALA A 5 -46.21 20.25 15.73
C ALA A 5 -45.05 19.75 16.63
N ILE A 6 -43.80 19.64 16.15
CA ILE A 6 -42.79 20.71 16.02
C ILE A 6 -41.67 20.18 15.07
N THR A 7 -41.65 20.57 13.80
CA THR A 7 -40.75 21.55 13.12
C THR A 7 -39.28 21.15 12.94
N SER A 8 -38.91 20.92 11.68
CA SER A 8 -37.57 21.07 11.08
C SER A 8 -37.49 22.43 10.34
N PRO A 9 -36.28 23.00 10.16
CA PRO A 9 -35.82 23.40 8.81
C PRO A 9 -34.30 23.10 8.61
N ILE A 10 -33.81 22.59 7.47
CA ILE A 10 -33.48 23.21 6.17
C ILE A 10 -32.53 24.45 6.24
N ILE A 11 -31.22 24.21 6.02
CA ILE A 11 -30.23 24.79 5.03
C ILE A 11 -30.23 26.34 4.83
N PRO A 12 -29.10 27.10 4.66
CA PRO A 12 -27.85 26.75 3.93
C PRO A 12 -26.50 27.36 4.42
N THR A 13 -25.42 26.90 3.74
CA THR A 13 -24.15 27.60 3.37
C THR A 13 -23.79 28.94 4.05
N LEU A 14 -22.66 28.96 4.77
CA LEU A 14 -21.48 29.85 4.60
C LEU A 14 -20.62 29.70 5.87
N ALA A 15 -19.62 28.81 5.86
CA ALA A 15 -18.54 28.86 6.85
C ALA A 15 -17.24 29.15 6.09
N LEU A 16 -17.20 30.41 5.65
CA LEU A 16 -16.04 31.10 5.09
C LEU A 16 -14.89 31.07 6.10
N ILE A 17 -13.79 30.42 5.70
CA ILE A 17 -12.40 30.81 5.95
C ILE A 17 -12.21 31.75 7.16
N LEU A 18 -11.83 31.19 8.31
CA LEU A 18 -11.43 31.99 9.47
C LEU A 18 -10.30 31.30 10.23
N LEU A 19 -9.16 31.14 9.56
CA LEU A 19 -7.89 30.75 10.16
C LEU A 19 -6.73 31.15 9.25
N LEU A 20 -6.56 32.46 9.05
CA LEU A 20 -5.30 33.16 8.71
C LEU A 20 -5.62 34.65 8.47
N ALA A 21 -6.12 35.31 9.51
CA ALA A 21 -6.03 36.76 9.65
C ALA A 21 -5.01 37.08 10.74
N GLY A 22 -3.78 36.60 10.55
CA GLY A 22 -2.60 37.34 11.00
C GLY A 22 -2.47 38.58 10.12
N ALA A 23 -3.49 39.44 10.17
CA ALA A 23 -3.38 40.79 9.69
C ALA A 23 -2.23 41.37 10.50
N PHE A 24 -1.12 41.65 9.81
CA PHE A 24 -0.28 42.77 10.16
C PHE A 24 -1.22 43.97 10.30
N CYS A 25 -1.77 44.14 11.49
CA CYS A 25 -2.17 45.43 12.00
C CYS A 25 -0.83 46.15 12.12
N ALA A 26 -0.37 46.72 11.00
CA ALA A 26 0.45 47.91 11.12
C ALA A 26 -0.35 48.81 12.05
N PRO A 27 0.21 49.24 13.20
CA PRO A 27 -0.52 50.13 14.08
C PRO A 27 -1.00 51.27 13.18
N ALA A 28 -2.32 51.47 13.13
CA ALA A 28 -2.86 52.69 12.56
C ALA A 28 -2.13 53.79 13.35
N ALA A 29 -1.20 54.48 12.68
CA ALA A 29 -0.38 55.49 13.34
C ALA A 29 -1.37 56.45 13.98
N GLU A 30 -1.46 56.40 15.30
CA GLU A 30 -2.40 57.20 16.05
C GLU A 30 -2.01 58.64 15.74
N LEU A 31 -2.91 59.35 15.05
CA LEU A 31 -2.64 60.72 14.65
C LEU A 31 -2.52 61.50 15.95
N ASP A 32 -1.32 61.99 16.23
CA ASP A 32 -0.99 62.70 17.45
C ASP A 32 -0.58 64.13 17.11
N ASP A 33 -0.99 65.09 17.93
CA ASP A 33 -0.77 66.51 17.69
C ASP A 33 0.74 66.84 17.65
N SER A 34 1.51 66.16 18.49
CA SER A 34 2.96 66.21 18.57
C SER A 34 3.62 65.68 17.30
N ASN A 35 3.11 64.57 16.73
CA ASN A 35 3.64 63.99 15.49
C ASN A 35 3.39 64.90 14.29
N LEU A 36 2.18 65.45 14.15
CA LEU A 36 1.86 66.41 13.08
C LEU A 36 2.71 67.68 13.19
N PHE A 37 2.95 68.19 14.40
CA PHE A 37 3.83 69.32 14.62
C PHE A 37 5.28 68.99 14.24
N VAL A 38 5.80 67.83 14.63
CA VAL A 38 7.16 67.38 14.27
C VAL A 38 7.30 67.22 12.75
N GLU A 39 6.29 66.70 12.06
CA GLU A 39 6.25 66.62 10.59
C GLU A 39 6.29 68.01 9.95
N ALA A 40 5.46 68.94 10.44
CA ALA A 40 5.44 70.32 9.97
C ALA A 40 6.79 71.04 10.19
N PHE A 41 7.36 70.88 11.38
CA PHE A 41 8.64 71.49 11.75
C PHE A 41 9.79 70.90 10.95
N THR A 42 9.79 69.58 10.73
CA THR A 42 10.79 68.90 9.87
C THR A 42 10.67 69.35 8.42
N ALA A 43 9.45 69.49 7.90
CA ALA A 43 9.20 70.04 6.57
C ALA A 43 9.74 71.47 6.45
N TYR A 44 9.50 72.31 7.46
CA TYR A 44 10.04 73.66 7.54
C TYR A 44 11.57 73.69 7.54
N GLN A 45 12.22 72.82 8.32
CA GLN A 45 13.68 72.68 8.33
C GLN A 45 14.24 72.25 6.96
N LYS A 46 13.52 71.37 6.25
CA LYS A 46 13.85 70.95 4.87
C LYS A 46 13.50 72.00 3.81
N LYS A 47 12.99 73.17 4.21
CA LYS A 47 12.52 74.27 3.34
C LYS A 47 11.30 73.90 2.49
N ASP A 48 10.62 72.80 2.80
CA ASP A 48 9.32 72.46 2.21
C ASP A 48 8.21 73.21 2.96
N TYR A 49 8.18 74.52 2.72
CA TYR A 49 7.28 75.42 3.43
C TYR A 49 5.81 75.16 3.10
N LEU A 50 5.51 74.61 1.92
CA LEU A 50 4.13 74.25 1.53
C LEU A 50 3.66 73.03 2.32
N LEU A 51 4.49 71.99 2.46
CA LEU A 51 4.16 70.86 3.34
C LEU A 51 4.05 71.29 4.80
N ALA A 52 4.93 72.19 5.27
CA ALA A 52 4.83 72.73 6.63
C ALA A 52 3.50 73.44 6.87
N ILE A 53 3.06 74.28 5.92
CA ILE A 53 1.74 74.95 5.96
C ILE A 53 0.61 73.91 6.03
N ASP A 54 0.63 72.91 5.15
CA ASP A 54 -0.42 71.89 5.09
C ASP A 54 -0.49 71.07 6.39
N LYS A 55 0.66 70.69 6.94
CA LYS A 55 0.74 69.93 8.20
C LYS A 55 0.30 70.74 9.41
N VAL A 56 0.64 72.03 9.49
CA VAL A 56 0.11 72.91 10.56
C VAL A 56 -1.39 73.17 10.40
N LYS A 57 -1.90 73.31 9.17
CA LYS A 57 -3.34 73.40 8.92
C LYS A 57 -4.06 72.13 9.35
N GLN A 58 -3.50 70.97 9.04
CA GLN A 58 -4.04 69.68 9.48
C GLN A 58 -4.03 69.56 11.02
N LEU A 59 -2.92 69.96 11.67
CA LEU A 59 -2.79 69.99 13.12
C LEU A 59 -3.89 70.85 13.76
N THR A 60 -4.07 72.07 13.28
CA THR A 60 -5.07 73.00 13.84
C THR A 60 -6.51 72.62 13.51
N GLN A 61 -6.76 71.91 12.40
CA GLN A 61 -8.08 71.39 12.04
C GLN A 61 -8.47 70.16 12.87
N VAL A 62 -7.53 69.23 13.09
CA VAL A 62 -7.78 67.99 13.82
C VAL A 62 -7.70 68.22 15.34
N PHE A 63 -6.82 69.11 15.80
CA PHE A 63 -6.56 69.43 17.20
C PHE A 63 -6.67 70.93 17.48
N PRO A 64 -7.89 71.50 17.51
CA PRO A 64 -8.09 72.94 17.67
C PRO A 64 -7.60 73.50 19.03
N ASP A 65 -7.63 72.67 20.08
CA ASP A 65 -7.22 73.01 21.44
C ASP A 65 -5.81 72.50 21.80
N THR A 66 -4.97 72.21 20.79
CA THR A 66 -3.62 71.69 21.03
C THR A 66 -2.78 72.66 21.90
N PRO A 67 -2.03 72.16 22.90
CA PRO A 67 -1.10 72.99 23.68
C PRO A 67 0.02 73.57 22.82
N LEU A 68 0.25 73.04 21.61
CA LEU A 68 1.26 73.52 20.66
C LEU A 68 0.74 74.65 19.76
N LYS A 69 -0.44 75.20 20.02
CA LYS A 69 -1.09 76.17 19.12
C LYS A 69 -0.25 77.43 18.89
N ASP A 70 0.40 77.92 19.94
CA ASP A 70 1.23 79.11 19.91
C ASP A 70 2.45 78.94 18.97
N VAL A 71 3.22 77.85 19.15
CA VAL A 71 4.37 77.50 18.32
C VAL A 71 3.95 77.14 16.89
N SER A 72 2.78 76.51 16.73
CA SER A 72 2.22 76.14 15.43
C SER A 72 1.81 77.35 14.61
N LEU A 73 1.11 78.33 15.21
CA LEU A 73 0.76 79.58 14.53
C LEU A 73 2.00 80.36 14.12
N LEU A 74 3.02 80.42 14.98
CA LEU A 74 4.28 81.08 14.63
C LEU A 74 5.01 80.36 13.49
N LEU A 75 5.05 79.03 13.51
CA LEU A 75 5.62 78.22 12.42
C LEU A 75 4.85 78.41 11.11
N LEU A 76 3.52 78.48 11.16
CA LEU A 76 2.66 78.72 9.99
C LEU A 76 2.86 80.12 9.42
N ALA A 77 2.97 81.15 10.27
CA ALA A 77 3.26 82.51 9.84
C ALA A 77 4.61 82.59 9.12
N ARG A 78 5.66 81.99 9.71
CA ARG A 78 7.01 81.89 9.11
C ARG A 78 7.00 81.11 7.80
N SER A 79 6.29 79.99 7.75
CA SER A 79 6.15 79.18 6.53
C SER A 79 5.42 79.95 5.43
N GLY A 80 4.39 80.73 5.77
CA GLY A 80 3.69 81.63 4.86
C GLY A 80 4.62 82.70 4.28
N LEU A 81 5.44 83.35 5.11
CA LEU A 81 6.41 84.34 4.64
C LEU A 81 7.45 83.71 3.70
N LYS A 82 8.02 82.55 4.09
CA LYS A 82 9.08 81.88 3.33
C LYS A 82 8.58 81.20 2.05
N SER A 83 7.31 80.82 2.00
CA SER A 83 6.64 80.33 0.77
C SER A 83 6.12 81.47 -0.12
N GLY A 84 6.14 82.72 0.34
CA GLY A 84 5.67 83.88 -0.40
C GLY A 84 4.17 84.19 -0.27
N ASP A 85 3.41 83.39 0.49
CA ASP A 85 2.02 83.71 0.85
C ASP A 85 1.98 84.76 1.96
N ASN A 86 2.18 86.01 1.54
CA ASN A 86 2.18 87.18 2.40
C ASN A 86 0.83 87.38 3.12
N THR A 87 -0.28 86.94 2.52
CA THR A 87 -1.60 87.06 3.13
C THR A 87 -1.78 86.10 4.29
N LEU A 88 -1.39 84.83 4.11
CA LEU A 88 -1.38 83.83 5.16
C LEU A 88 -0.42 84.23 6.28
N ALA A 89 0.78 84.68 5.94
CA ALA A 89 1.79 85.11 6.90
C ALA A 89 1.27 86.24 7.81
N ALA A 90 0.72 87.30 7.20
CA ALA A 90 0.19 88.47 7.90
C ALA A 90 -1.02 88.15 8.78
N ARG A 91 -1.95 87.31 8.29
CA ARG A 91 -3.12 86.87 9.07
C ARG A 91 -2.68 86.08 10.28
N THR A 92 -1.80 85.11 10.07
CA THR A 92 -1.38 84.17 11.11
C THR A 92 -0.54 84.86 12.19
N VAL A 93 0.34 85.81 11.83
CA VAL A 93 1.12 86.55 12.84
C VAL A 93 0.24 87.49 13.67
N ASN A 94 -0.76 88.14 13.07
CA ASN A 94 -1.72 88.96 13.81
C ASN A 94 -2.58 88.11 14.74
N GLN A 95 -2.97 86.91 14.29
CA GLN A 95 -3.67 85.94 15.12
C GLN A 95 -2.83 85.51 16.32
N PHE A 96 -1.56 85.15 16.11
CA PHE A 96 -0.62 84.81 17.17
C PHE A 96 -0.48 85.95 18.20
N ILE A 97 -0.28 87.18 17.73
CA ILE A 97 -0.12 88.37 18.58
C ILE A 97 -1.37 88.67 19.42
N GLY A 98 -2.55 88.44 18.84
CA GLY A 98 -3.84 88.69 19.49
C GLY A 98 -4.21 87.60 20.50
N GLU A 99 -4.03 86.32 20.13
CA GLU A 99 -4.37 85.18 20.98
C GLU A 99 -3.34 84.95 22.11
N PHE A 100 -2.06 85.31 21.87
CA PHE A 100 -0.97 85.03 22.80
C PHE A 100 -0.15 86.30 23.15
N PRO A 101 -0.77 87.34 23.75
CA PRO A 101 -0.15 88.66 23.91
C PRO A 101 1.09 88.65 24.83
N ALA A 102 1.12 87.77 25.84
CA ALA A 102 2.19 87.65 26.83
C ALA A 102 3.19 86.50 26.55
N ASN A 103 3.18 85.91 25.34
CA ASN A 103 4.01 84.77 25.03
C ASN A 103 5.49 85.16 24.81
N PRO A 104 6.46 84.45 25.44
CA PRO A 104 7.89 84.71 25.27
C PRO A 104 8.39 84.71 23.82
N LEU A 105 7.75 83.94 22.92
CA LEU A 105 8.15 83.82 21.51
C LEU A 105 7.87 85.08 20.69
N ARG A 106 7.12 86.04 21.22
CA ARG A 106 6.81 87.31 20.54
C ARG A 106 8.05 88.10 20.15
N SER A 107 9.12 88.04 20.96
CA SER A 107 10.40 88.69 20.65
C SER A 107 11.17 88.01 19.52
N SER A 108 10.78 86.79 19.11
CA SER A 108 11.40 86.04 18.02
C SER A 108 10.73 86.24 16.66
N ILE A 109 9.66 87.04 16.59
CA ILE A 109 8.96 87.31 15.33
C ILE A 109 9.84 88.20 14.46
N GLU A 110 10.02 87.80 13.21
CA GLU A 110 10.78 88.53 12.21
C GLU A 110 10.13 89.88 11.88
N ASP A 111 10.95 90.93 11.70
CA ASP A 111 10.46 92.29 11.38
C ASP A 111 9.59 92.32 10.11
N ASP A 112 9.93 91.49 9.12
CA ASP A 112 9.15 91.35 7.88
C ASP A 112 7.73 90.81 8.15
N LEU A 113 7.57 89.89 9.10
CA LEU A 113 6.24 89.37 9.49
C LEU A 113 5.44 90.46 10.20
N LEU A 114 6.05 91.21 11.11
CA LEU A 114 5.40 92.34 11.80
C LEU A 114 4.97 93.42 10.81
N ALA A 115 5.81 93.74 9.82
CA ALA A 115 5.50 94.68 8.76
C ALA A 115 4.31 94.22 7.91
N LEU A 116 4.26 92.94 7.52
CA LEU A 116 3.12 92.38 6.80
C LEU A 116 1.83 92.40 7.65
N GLY A 117 1.93 92.05 8.94
CA GLY A 117 0.80 92.09 9.88
C GLY A 117 0.19 93.49 10.02
N THR A 118 1.03 94.52 10.18
CA THR A 118 0.57 95.93 10.28
C THR A 118 -0.06 96.45 8.98
N ARG A 119 0.51 96.08 7.83
CA ARG A 119 -0.04 96.42 6.50
C ARG A 119 -1.42 95.81 6.29
N LEU A 120 -1.60 94.54 6.64
CA LEU A 120 -2.90 93.88 6.59
C LEU A 120 -3.91 94.54 7.54
N HIS A 121 -3.50 94.91 8.76
CA HIS A 121 -4.38 95.58 9.74
C HIS A 121 -4.85 96.97 9.26
N LYS A 122 -4.03 97.65 8.44
CA LYS A 122 -4.40 98.90 7.76
C LYS A 122 -5.29 98.71 6.52
N GLY A 123 -5.72 97.48 6.24
CA GLY A 123 -6.62 97.14 5.13
C GLY A 123 -5.91 96.97 3.78
N GLU A 124 -4.58 96.88 3.74
CA GLU A 124 -3.83 96.68 2.50
C GLU A 124 -4.03 95.27 1.94
N LYS A 125 -4.28 95.17 0.62
CA LYS A 125 -4.28 93.89 -0.08
C LYS A 125 -2.83 93.46 -0.36
N LEU A 126 -2.35 92.48 0.39
CA LEU A 126 -1.01 91.94 0.22
C LEU A 126 -0.94 91.04 -1.03
N ALA A 127 -0.04 91.36 -1.94
CA ALA A 127 0.24 90.49 -3.09
C ALA A 127 1.15 89.34 -2.69
N GLU A 128 0.97 88.18 -3.32
CA GLU A 128 1.86 87.03 -3.17
C GLU A 128 3.23 87.31 -3.76
N ASN A 129 4.28 86.85 -3.07
CA ASN A 129 5.64 86.88 -3.61
C ASN A 129 5.85 85.70 -4.56
N ARG A 130 5.61 85.94 -5.85
CA ARG A 130 5.71 84.92 -6.91
C ARG A 130 7.05 84.20 -6.97
N THR A 131 8.17 84.87 -6.67
CA THR A 131 9.49 84.24 -6.77
C THR A 131 9.71 83.23 -5.64
N LEU A 132 9.32 83.58 -4.41
CA LEU A 132 9.36 82.67 -3.26
C LEU A 132 8.37 81.52 -3.42
N HIS A 133 7.17 81.79 -3.96
CA HIS A 133 6.18 80.76 -4.24
C HIS A 133 6.70 79.71 -5.23
N LEU A 134 7.26 80.14 -6.36
CA LEU A 134 7.84 79.23 -7.35
C LEU A 134 9.01 78.42 -6.77
N ALA A 135 9.84 79.02 -5.93
CA ALA A 135 10.92 78.31 -5.23
C ALA A 135 10.37 77.25 -4.26
N ALA A 136 9.32 77.58 -3.50
CA ALA A 136 8.67 76.65 -2.57
C ALA A 136 8.00 75.47 -3.30
N VAL A 137 7.31 75.74 -4.42
CA VAL A 137 6.73 74.71 -5.29
C VAL A 137 7.81 73.78 -5.84
N LYS A 138 8.95 74.34 -6.28
CA LYS A 138 10.08 73.55 -6.77
C LYS A 138 10.61 72.59 -5.69
N VAL A 139 10.85 73.09 -4.48
CA VAL A 139 11.31 72.26 -3.35
C VAL A 139 10.30 71.16 -3.04
N ARG A 140 9.01 71.46 -3.02
CA ARG A 140 7.95 70.45 -2.79
C ARG A 140 7.97 69.34 -3.84
N ASN A 141 8.11 69.71 -5.11
CA ASN A 141 8.18 68.74 -6.21
C ASN A 141 9.43 67.86 -6.12
N GLU A 142 10.58 68.43 -5.74
CA GLU A 142 11.82 67.67 -5.51
C GLU A 142 11.68 66.69 -4.35
N GLN A 143 11.07 67.10 -3.22
CA GLN A 143 10.82 66.22 -2.08
C GLN A 143 9.86 65.08 -2.44
N LEU A 144 8.76 65.38 -3.15
CA LEU A 144 7.82 64.36 -3.62
C LEU A 144 8.47 63.35 -4.57
N ALA A 145 9.40 63.79 -5.41
CA ALA A 145 10.15 62.89 -6.29
C ALA A 145 11.07 61.95 -5.49
N VAL A 146 11.73 62.47 -4.45
CA VAL A 146 12.55 61.66 -3.53
C VAL A 146 11.69 60.65 -2.76
N GLU A 147 10.53 61.06 -2.24
CA GLU A 147 9.59 60.17 -1.55
C GLU A 147 9.12 59.02 -2.46
N ARG A 148 8.76 59.32 -3.71
CA ARG A 148 8.37 58.30 -4.70
C ARG A 148 9.51 57.34 -5.02
N ALA A 149 10.73 57.84 -5.21
CA ALA A 149 11.89 56.99 -5.48
C ALA A 149 12.21 56.05 -4.31
N ILE A 150 12.04 56.52 -3.06
CA ILE A 150 12.19 55.68 -1.87
C ILE A 150 11.10 54.62 -1.80
N ALA A 151 9.84 55.00 -2.05
CA ALA A 151 8.69 54.07 -2.04
C ALA A 151 8.83 52.99 -3.12
N GLU A 152 9.20 53.36 -4.34
CA GLU A 152 9.44 52.42 -5.44
C GLU A 152 10.58 51.45 -5.11
N LYS A 153 11.68 51.94 -4.52
CA LYS A 153 12.79 51.08 -4.10
C LYS A 153 12.36 50.07 -3.03
N GLN A 154 11.55 50.49 -2.06
CA GLN A 154 11.00 49.61 -1.02
C GLN A 154 10.05 48.56 -1.60
N GLU A 155 9.21 48.94 -2.56
CA GLU A 155 8.31 48.01 -3.25
C GLU A 155 9.10 46.99 -4.09
N GLN A 156 10.10 47.44 -4.85
CA GLN A 156 10.99 46.56 -5.61
C GLN A 156 11.73 45.59 -4.68
N GLU A 157 12.22 46.05 -3.53
CA GLU A 157 12.86 45.17 -2.55
C GLU A 157 11.89 44.15 -1.96
N ARG A 158 10.65 44.55 -1.64
CA ARG A 158 9.60 43.64 -1.17
C ARG A 158 9.29 42.57 -2.22
N LEU A 159 9.15 42.95 -3.48
CA LEU A 159 8.92 42.02 -4.59
C LEU A 159 10.13 41.10 -4.80
N ALA A 160 11.35 41.61 -4.70
CA ALA A 160 12.56 40.81 -4.79
C ALA A 160 12.64 39.78 -3.64
N ARG A 161 12.32 40.18 -2.41
CA ARG A 161 12.26 39.28 -1.24
C ARG A 161 11.21 38.19 -1.42
N LEU A 162 10.01 38.55 -1.88
CA LEU A 162 8.94 37.58 -2.15
C LEU A 162 9.34 36.59 -3.25
N ARG A 163 9.95 37.06 -4.34
CA ARG A 163 10.44 36.19 -5.42
C ARG A 163 11.55 35.26 -4.94
N ALA A 164 12.50 35.78 -4.15
CA ALA A 164 13.57 34.97 -3.56
C ALA A 164 13.02 33.89 -2.61
N GLU A 165 12.00 34.22 -1.82
CA GLU A 165 11.34 33.25 -0.94
C GLU A 165 10.54 32.21 -1.71
N GLN A 166 9.77 32.60 -2.73
CA GLN A 166 9.07 31.67 -3.62
C GLN A 166 10.03 30.72 -4.32
N GLU A 167 11.17 31.22 -4.79
CA GLU A 167 12.20 30.40 -5.42
C GLU A 167 12.82 29.42 -4.43
N ARG A 168 13.11 29.85 -3.19
CA ARG A 168 13.60 28.96 -2.13
C ARG A 168 12.61 27.81 -1.86
N ILE A 169 11.32 28.13 -1.73
CA ILE A 169 10.26 27.14 -1.51
C ILE A 169 10.15 26.19 -2.72
N ALA A 170 10.22 26.71 -3.94
CA ALA A 170 10.17 25.90 -5.15
C ALA A 170 11.35 24.93 -5.26
N ARG A 171 12.57 25.38 -4.90
CA ARG A 171 13.78 24.55 -4.88
C ARG A 171 13.70 23.45 -3.82
N GLU A 172 13.26 23.78 -2.61
CA GLU A 172 13.08 22.80 -1.53
C GLU A 172 12.03 21.75 -1.89
N LYS A 173 10.89 22.17 -2.46
CA LYS A 173 9.83 21.26 -2.92
C LYS A 173 10.34 20.33 -4.03
N ALA A 174 11.11 20.85 -4.98
CA ALA A 174 11.71 20.05 -6.06
C ALA A 174 12.72 19.03 -5.52
N GLU A 175 13.50 19.39 -4.49
CA GLU A 175 14.45 18.47 -3.86
C GLU A 175 13.74 17.35 -3.08
N LEU A 176 12.70 17.70 -2.30
CA LEU A 176 11.88 16.71 -1.60
C LEU A 176 11.22 15.73 -2.57
N GLU A 177 10.64 16.24 -3.66
CA GLU A 177 10.05 15.40 -4.69
C GLU A 177 11.09 14.49 -5.37
N ARG A 178 12.30 14.99 -5.62
CA ARG A 178 13.40 14.17 -6.16
C ARG A 178 13.77 13.04 -5.21
N ARG A 179 13.95 13.33 -3.92
CA ARG A 179 14.27 12.33 -2.88
C ARG A 179 13.17 11.29 -2.74
N GLU A 180 11.90 11.70 -2.81
CA GLU A 180 10.77 10.76 -2.76
C GLU A 180 10.73 9.85 -3.99
N ARG A 181 10.91 10.41 -5.19
CA ARG A 181 11.02 9.63 -6.43
C ARG A 181 12.19 8.65 -6.39
N GLU A 182 13.35 9.07 -5.89
CA GLU A 182 14.54 8.23 -5.70
C GLU A 182 14.24 7.08 -4.72
N ARG A 183 13.56 7.35 -3.60
CA ARG A 183 13.16 6.32 -2.61
C ARG A 183 12.22 5.28 -3.24
N ILE A 184 11.19 5.74 -3.95
CA ILE A 184 10.22 4.84 -4.61
C ILE A 184 10.91 4.00 -5.69
N ALA A 185 11.79 4.61 -6.48
CA ALA A 185 12.57 3.90 -7.51
C ALA A 185 13.51 2.86 -6.88
N ALA A 186 14.18 3.20 -5.78
CA ALA A 186 15.07 2.29 -5.05
C ALA A 186 14.30 1.10 -4.44
N GLU A 187 13.12 1.35 -3.86
CA GLU A 187 12.27 0.28 -3.33
C GLU A 187 11.81 -0.66 -4.43
N LYS A 188 11.30 -0.12 -5.54
CA LYS A 188 10.88 -0.92 -6.70
C LYS A 188 12.04 -1.73 -7.28
N ALA A 189 13.21 -1.12 -7.42
CA ALA A 189 14.42 -1.81 -7.88
C ALA A 189 14.83 -2.93 -6.93
N ALA A 190 14.71 -2.74 -5.61
CA ALA A 190 15.01 -3.78 -4.64
C ALA A 190 14.01 -4.95 -4.70
N LYS A 191 12.71 -4.67 -4.86
CA LYS A 191 11.67 -5.70 -5.05
C LYS A 191 11.93 -6.54 -6.29
N GLU A 192 12.22 -5.89 -7.42
CA GLU A 192 12.54 -6.59 -8.68
C GLU A 192 13.86 -7.37 -8.59
N ALA A 193 14.87 -6.84 -7.88
CA ALA A 193 16.11 -7.56 -7.65
C ALA A 193 15.89 -8.86 -6.86
N ILE A 194 15.07 -8.84 -5.81
CA ILE A 194 14.71 -10.07 -5.07
C ILE A 194 13.95 -11.04 -5.99
N ARG A 195 12.94 -10.55 -6.73
CA ARG A 195 12.14 -11.42 -7.62
C ARG A 195 12.97 -12.10 -8.71
N THR A 196 13.98 -11.42 -9.24
CA THR A 196 14.78 -11.91 -10.37
C THR A 196 16.03 -12.66 -9.95
N ALA A 197 16.71 -12.23 -8.88
CA ALA A 197 17.95 -12.83 -8.43
C ALA A 197 17.74 -14.00 -7.45
N THR A 198 16.58 -14.09 -6.80
CA THR A 198 16.26 -15.24 -5.96
C THR A 198 15.86 -16.43 -6.81
N ALA A 199 16.63 -17.51 -6.71
CA ALA A 199 16.35 -18.76 -7.40
C ALA A 199 15.82 -19.78 -6.38
N ILE A 200 14.64 -20.32 -6.66
CA ILE A 200 14.09 -21.48 -5.93
C ILE A 200 14.20 -22.68 -6.85
N THR A 201 14.87 -23.72 -6.34
CA THR A 201 15.04 -25.01 -7.00
C THR A 201 14.32 -26.07 -6.19
N VAL A 202 13.36 -26.73 -6.81
CA VAL A 202 12.68 -27.92 -6.27
C VAL A 202 12.73 -28.98 -7.36
N GLU A 203 12.84 -30.24 -6.96
CA GLU A 203 12.72 -31.36 -7.90
C GLU A 203 11.40 -31.24 -8.68
N LYS A 204 11.43 -31.29 -10.02
CA LYS A 204 10.22 -31.05 -10.85
C LYS A 204 9.14 -32.10 -10.63
N SER A 205 9.56 -33.34 -10.43
CA SER A 205 8.67 -34.46 -10.18
C SER A 205 9.35 -35.48 -9.32
N ARG A 206 8.63 -36.04 -8.35
CA ARG A 206 9.15 -37.09 -7.47
C ARG A 206 8.19 -38.26 -7.39
N ILE A 207 8.73 -39.46 -7.26
CA ILE A 207 7.93 -40.65 -6.96
C ILE A 207 7.86 -40.80 -5.43
N ALA A 208 6.65 -40.95 -4.89
CA ALA A 208 6.41 -41.21 -3.48
C ALA A 208 5.59 -42.49 -3.30
N LEU A 209 5.86 -43.25 -2.25
CA LEU A 209 5.24 -44.57 -2.04
C LEU A 209 3.95 -44.42 -1.23
N ALA A 210 2.86 -45.05 -1.69
CA ALA A 210 1.61 -45.06 -0.93
C ALA A 210 1.81 -45.66 0.46
N GLY A 211 1.24 -45.00 1.48
CA GLY A 211 1.33 -45.37 2.89
C GLY A 211 2.67 -45.06 3.56
N GLN A 212 3.54 -44.27 2.93
CA GLN A 212 4.86 -43.93 3.47
C GLN A 212 5.14 -42.42 3.43
N ASP A 213 6.12 -42.02 4.23
CA ASP A 213 6.61 -40.65 4.24
C ASP A 213 7.48 -40.38 3.00
N GLY A 214 7.24 -39.22 2.38
CA GLY A 214 8.03 -38.66 1.30
C GLY A 214 8.76 -37.40 1.74
N ALA A 215 9.83 -37.08 1.02
CA ALA A 215 10.67 -35.91 1.27
C ALA A 215 11.07 -35.27 -0.06
N LEU A 216 10.77 -33.99 -0.26
CA LEU A 216 11.18 -33.22 -1.44
C LEU A 216 12.28 -32.22 -1.04
N PRO A 217 13.53 -32.43 -1.45
CA PRO A 217 14.58 -31.46 -1.20
C PRO A 217 14.34 -30.20 -2.04
N PHE A 218 14.66 -29.05 -1.46
CA PHE A 218 14.64 -27.77 -2.13
C PHE A 218 15.83 -26.90 -1.75
N GLU A 219 16.15 -25.97 -2.62
CA GLU A 219 17.17 -24.96 -2.39
C GLU A 219 16.64 -23.57 -2.75
N ILE A 220 16.91 -22.59 -1.88
CA ILE A 220 16.64 -21.18 -2.13
C ILE A 220 18.00 -20.48 -2.16
N ALA A 221 18.38 -19.95 -3.32
CA ALA A 221 19.61 -19.18 -3.49
C ALA A 221 19.28 -17.69 -3.56
N ASN A 222 19.89 -16.91 -2.67
CA ASN A 222 19.79 -15.44 -2.68
C ASN A 222 20.96 -14.86 -3.48
N ASN A 223 20.76 -14.60 -4.78
CA ASN A 223 21.80 -13.96 -5.60
C ASN A 223 21.74 -12.42 -5.56
N THR A 224 21.04 -11.83 -4.59
CA THR A 224 21.04 -10.38 -4.39
C THR A 224 22.32 -9.95 -3.65
N LYS A 225 22.54 -8.63 -3.60
CA LYS A 225 23.68 -8.03 -2.88
C LYS A 225 23.49 -7.95 -1.37
N ASN A 226 22.29 -8.22 -0.86
CA ASN A 226 21.95 -8.05 0.54
C ASN A 226 21.46 -9.39 1.12
N SER A 227 21.54 -9.52 2.44
CA SER A 227 20.82 -10.58 3.13
C SER A 227 19.31 -10.38 2.97
N GLU A 228 18.58 -11.46 2.78
CA GLU A 228 17.12 -11.46 2.67
C GLU A 228 16.53 -12.52 3.60
N GLU A 229 15.38 -12.21 4.19
CA GLU A 229 14.65 -13.12 5.05
C GLU A 229 13.37 -13.55 4.33
N TYR A 230 13.09 -14.85 4.32
CA TYR A 230 11.94 -15.44 3.67
C TYR A 230 11.05 -16.13 4.69
N LEU A 231 9.74 -15.90 4.56
CA LEU A 231 8.69 -16.71 5.14
C LEU A 231 8.35 -17.83 4.15
N LEU A 232 8.46 -19.07 4.60
CA LEU A 232 8.30 -20.26 3.77
C LEU A 232 6.98 -20.95 4.06
N GLU A 233 6.28 -21.34 3.00
CA GLU A 233 5.02 -22.08 3.07
C GLU A 233 5.06 -23.25 2.09
N ALA A 234 4.72 -24.45 2.56
CA ALA A 234 4.46 -25.59 1.69
C ALA A 234 2.96 -25.65 1.36
N SER A 235 2.63 -25.65 0.07
CA SER A 235 1.27 -25.91 -0.42
C SER A 235 1.16 -27.37 -0.81
N ALA A 236 0.27 -28.10 -0.14
CA ALA A 236 -0.03 -29.50 -0.43
C ALA A 236 -1.48 -29.83 -0.05
N PRO A 237 -2.06 -30.91 -0.58
CA PRO A 237 -3.33 -31.44 -0.08
C PRO A 237 -3.26 -31.69 1.43
N ALA A 238 -4.33 -31.36 2.15
CA ALA A 238 -4.34 -31.43 3.62
C ALA A 238 -4.07 -32.86 4.13
N GLU A 239 -4.54 -33.85 3.38
CA GLU A 239 -4.32 -35.28 3.65
C GLU A 239 -2.84 -35.70 3.64
N TYR A 240 -1.93 -34.89 3.08
CA TYR A 240 -0.50 -35.22 2.99
C TYR A 240 0.32 -34.65 4.16
N GLY A 241 -0.25 -33.76 4.99
CA GLY A 241 0.41 -33.25 6.20
C GLY A 241 1.80 -32.64 5.95
N ALA A 242 1.95 -31.87 4.86
CA ALA A 242 3.25 -31.35 4.44
C ALA A 242 3.80 -30.32 5.44
N HIS A 243 5.08 -30.43 5.77
CA HIS A 243 5.81 -29.50 6.63
C HIS A 243 7.23 -29.25 6.11
N LEU A 244 7.80 -28.12 6.52
CA LEU A 244 9.12 -27.66 6.09
C LEU A 244 10.14 -27.84 7.21
N SER A 245 11.33 -28.32 6.87
CA SER A 245 12.47 -28.36 7.79
C SER A 245 13.78 -28.05 7.07
N ALA A 246 14.76 -27.54 7.80
CA ALA A 246 16.13 -27.42 7.29
C ALA A 246 16.75 -28.81 7.05
N GLU A 247 17.59 -28.92 6.01
CA GLU A 247 18.27 -30.20 5.70
C GLU A 247 19.19 -30.64 6.86
N ALA A 248 19.84 -29.69 7.53
CA ALA A 248 20.73 -29.95 8.67
C ALA A 248 19.99 -30.34 9.97
N ALA A 249 18.68 -30.09 10.05
CA ALA A 249 17.86 -30.39 11.23
C ALA A 249 16.49 -30.96 10.82
N PRO A 250 16.44 -32.23 10.36
CA PRO A 250 15.21 -32.85 9.92
C PRO A 250 14.13 -32.85 11.01
N GLY A 251 12.89 -32.52 10.65
CA GLY A 251 11.73 -32.53 11.56
C GLY A 251 11.57 -31.27 12.43
N ALA A 252 12.58 -30.40 12.51
CA ALA A 252 12.43 -29.08 13.12
C ALA A 252 11.72 -28.13 12.14
N ALA A 253 10.51 -27.69 12.48
CA ALA A 253 9.73 -26.80 11.64
C ALA A 253 10.52 -25.52 11.29
N THR A 254 10.62 -25.21 10.01
CA THR A 254 11.31 -24.02 9.48
C THR A 254 10.37 -23.26 8.56
N ASP A 255 9.66 -22.30 9.12
CA ASP A 255 8.75 -21.37 8.42
C ASP A 255 9.44 -20.04 8.09
N ARG A 256 10.65 -19.80 8.62
CA ARG A 256 11.43 -18.58 8.39
C ARG A 256 12.90 -18.88 8.20
N VAL A 257 13.51 -18.22 7.21
CA VAL A 257 14.94 -18.38 6.93
C VAL A 257 15.58 -17.06 6.51
N THR A 258 16.78 -16.81 7.05
CA THR A 258 17.63 -15.70 6.62
C THR A 258 18.75 -16.22 5.76
N ILE A 259 18.88 -15.69 4.54
CA ILE A 259 19.86 -16.11 3.55
C ILE A 259 20.76 -14.91 3.21
N GLY A 260 22.05 -15.04 3.50
CA GLY A 260 23.04 -14.02 3.19
C GLY A 260 23.18 -13.76 1.68
N ALA A 261 23.81 -12.63 1.33
CA ALA A 261 24.08 -12.28 -0.06
C ALA A 261 24.95 -13.34 -0.76
N GLY A 262 24.50 -13.86 -1.90
CA GLY A 262 25.17 -14.92 -2.66
C GLY A 262 25.16 -16.30 -1.98
N GLN A 263 24.43 -16.48 -0.88
CA GLN A 263 24.32 -17.76 -0.17
C GLN A 263 23.06 -18.52 -0.58
N SER A 264 23.01 -19.80 -0.25
CA SER A 264 21.82 -20.62 -0.40
C SER A 264 21.41 -21.31 0.89
N PHE A 265 20.12 -21.59 0.99
CA PHE A 265 19.52 -22.39 2.03
C PHE A 265 18.98 -23.68 1.43
N LYS A 266 19.24 -24.80 2.10
CA LYS A 266 18.74 -26.12 1.73
C LYS A 266 17.75 -26.63 2.77
N GLY A 267 16.59 -27.07 2.28
CA GLY A 267 15.51 -27.57 3.11
C GLY A 267 14.83 -28.77 2.48
N VAL A 268 13.87 -29.33 3.23
CA VAL A 268 13.10 -30.50 2.84
C VAL A 268 11.63 -30.23 3.12
N ILE A 269 10.76 -30.51 2.14
CA ILE A 269 9.31 -30.64 2.33
C ILE A 269 9.03 -32.10 2.68
N SER A 270 8.68 -32.36 3.93
CA SER A 270 8.32 -33.69 4.42
C SER A 270 6.81 -33.86 4.40
N PHE A 271 6.32 -34.99 3.93
CA PHE A 271 4.89 -35.27 3.79
C PHE A 271 4.60 -36.76 3.93
N HIS A 272 3.36 -37.13 4.24
CA HIS A 272 2.90 -38.52 4.30
C HIS A 272 1.96 -38.80 3.13
N VAL A 273 2.18 -39.89 2.38
CA VAL A 273 1.23 -40.30 1.33
C VAL A 273 0.24 -41.29 1.94
N PRO A 274 -1.08 -41.02 1.89
CA PRO A 274 -2.09 -41.96 2.36
C PRO A 274 -1.96 -43.34 1.69
N SER A 275 -2.28 -44.41 2.42
CA SER A 275 -2.15 -45.79 1.92
C SER A 275 -3.19 -46.16 0.86
N ASP A 276 -4.32 -45.47 0.81
CA ASP A 276 -5.43 -45.75 -0.10
C ASP A 276 -5.23 -45.17 -1.52
N ARG A 277 -4.11 -44.46 -1.75
CA ARG A 277 -3.79 -43.82 -3.03
C ARG A 277 -3.54 -44.84 -4.14
N VAL A 278 -3.86 -44.44 -5.37
CA VAL A 278 -3.75 -45.31 -6.56
C VAL A 278 -2.41 -45.12 -7.26
N ASP A 279 -1.87 -46.19 -7.83
CA ASP A 279 -0.65 -46.13 -8.63
C ASP A 279 -0.78 -45.14 -9.80
N GLY A 280 0.26 -44.33 -10.00
CA GLY A 280 0.33 -43.31 -11.05
C GLY A 280 -0.47 -42.04 -10.76
N GLU A 281 -1.17 -41.95 -9.62
CA GLU A 281 -1.87 -40.72 -9.20
C GLU A 281 -0.86 -39.59 -9.04
N ARG A 282 -1.17 -38.42 -9.60
CA ARG A 282 -0.30 -37.25 -9.55
C ARG A 282 -0.91 -36.15 -8.68
N LYS A 283 -0.13 -35.64 -7.74
CA LYS A 283 -0.48 -34.48 -6.91
C LYS A 283 0.48 -33.34 -7.15
N ASN A 284 -0.05 -32.14 -7.19
CA ASN A 284 0.77 -30.93 -7.22
C ASN A 284 1.07 -30.50 -5.79
N MET A 285 2.33 -30.23 -5.52
CA MET A 285 2.79 -29.54 -4.32
C MET A 285 3.53 -28.28 -4.77
N ALA A 286 3.63 -27.28 -3.89
CA ALA A 286 4.41 -26.09 -4.19
C ALA A 286 5.18 -25.61 -2.97
N LEU A 287 6.36 -25.05 -3.22
CA LEU A 287 7.09 -24.25 -2.25
C LEU A 287 6.86 -22.78 -2.55
N LYS A 288 6.38 -22.04 -1.56
CA LYS A 288 6.23 -20.60 -1.63
C LYS A 288 7.20 -19.94 -0.65
N ALA A 289 7.96 -18.97 -1.14
CA ALA A 289 8.82 -18.12 -0.33
C ALA A 289 8.39 -16.66 -0.49
N VAL A 290 8.07 -15.99 0.61
CA VAL A 290 7.65 -14.59 0.65
C VAL A 290 8.75 -13.78 1.33
N SER A 291 9.20 -12.69 0.73
CA SER A 291 10.14 -11.79 1.41
C SER A 291 9.49 -11.21 2.66
N ALA A 292 10.16 -11.35 3.80
CA ALA A 292 9.70 -10.75 5.06
C ALA A 292 9.75 -9.21 5.01
N ARG A 293 10.66 -8.66 4.19
CA ARG A 293 10.79 -7.22 3.97
C ARG A 293 9.72 -6.66 3.03
N PHE A 294 9.35 -7.43 2.01
CA PHE A 294 8.37 -7.05 0.99
C PHE A 294 7.34 -8.15 0.80
N GLY A 295 6.24 -8.10 1.56
CA GLY A 295 5.21 -9.14 1.53
C GLY A 295 4.51 -9.33 0.17
N ASP A 296 4.62 -8.36 -0.75
CA ASP A 296 4.16 -8.44 -2.13
C ASP A 296 5.15 -9.15 -3.07
N VAL A 297 6.36 -9.47 -2.60
CA VAL A 297 7.36 -10.27 -3.31
C VAL A 297 7.29 -11.71 -2.84
N ALA A 298 6.49 -12.51 -3.54
CA ALA A 298 6.38 -13.94 -3.35
C ALA A 298 6.90 -14.69 -4.58
N LEU A 299 7.67 -15.74 -4.34
CA LEU A 299 8.13 -16.69 -5.35
C LEU A 299 7.50 -18.04 -5.05
N THR A 300 6.95 -18.71 -6.07
CA THR A 300 6.33 -20.03 -5.93
C THR A 300 6.93 -20.98 -6.95
N ARG A 301 7.23 -22.21 -6.51
CA ARG A 301 7.69 -23.29 -7.36
C ARG A 301 6.85 -24.53 -7.16
N ASP A 302 6.18 -24.93 -8.22
CA ASP A 302 5.39 -26.15 -8.27
C ASP A 302 6.27 -27.37 -8.52
N THR A 303 5.87 -28.49 -7.94
CA THR A 303 6.44 -29.83 -8.14
C THR A 303 5.31 -30.86 -8.18
N GLN A 304 5.54 -31.95 -8.90
CA GLN A 304 4.57 -33.02 -9.05
C GLN A 304 5.01 -34.29 -8.31
N VAL A 305 4.23 -34.73 -7.33
CA VAL A 305 4.42 -36.03 -6.69
C VAL A 305 3.58 -37.07 -7.41
N THR A 306 4.23 -38.11 -7.94
CA THR A 306 3.56 -39.28 -8.52
C THR A 306 3.57 -40.41 -7.49
N VAL A 307 2.39 -40.92 -7.17
CA VAL A 307 2.24 -42.04 -6.24
C VAL A 307 2.65 -43.34 -6.93
N ALA A 308 3.54 -44.09 -6.30
CA ALA A 308 3.83 -45.48 -6.66
C ALA A 308 3.17 -46.41 -5.64
N ALA A 309 2.30 -47.27 -6.14
CA ALA A 309 1.54 -48.24 -5.37
C ALA A 309 1.45 -49.57 -6.16
N PRO A 310 1.24 -50.70 -5.47
CA PRO A 310 0.92 -51.94 -6.16
C PRO A 310 -0.46 -51.83 -6.83
N LEU A 311 -0.59 -52.35 -8.04
CA LEU A 311 -1.86 -52.38 -8.77
C LEU A 311 -2.12 -53.80 -9.23
N VAL A 312 -2.84 -54.55 -8.41
CA VAL A 312 -3.13 -55.96 -8.67
C VAL A 312 -4.36 -56.08 -9.56
N ARG A 313 -4.26 -56.93 -10.58
CA ARG A 313 -5.38 -57.33 -11.44
C ARG A 313 -5.52 -58.84 -11.40
N VAL A 314 -6.75 -59.31 -11.59
CA VAL A 314 -7.03 -60.74 -11.71
C VAL A 314 -7.77 -61.02 -13.00
N VAL A 315 -7.32 -62.05 -13.70
CA VAL A 315 -8.00 -62.63 -14.85
C VAL A 315 -8.34 -64.07 -14.53
N ALA A 316 -9.63 -64.34 -14.27
CA ALA A 316 -10.12 -65.70 -14.01
C ALA A 316 -10.92 -66.21 -15.22
N ARG A 317 -10.60 -67.41 -15.70
CA ARG A 317 -11.28 -68.03 -16.84
C ARG A 317 -11.44 -69.54 -16.63
N PRO A 318 -12.58 -70.14 -17.01
CA PRO A 318 -12.71 -71.59 -17.10
C PRO A 318 -11.91 -72.12 -18.30
N ALA A 319 -11.43 -73.35 -18.20
CA ALA A 319 -10.75 -74.05 -19.29
C ALA A 319 -11.67 -74.31 -20.48
N SER A 320 -12.98 -74.43 -20.24
CA SER A 320 -14.03 -74.50 -21.26
C SER A 320 -15.14 -73.51 -20.94
N GLN A 321 -15.61 -72.78 -21.95
CA GLN A 321 -16.79 -71.92 -21.83
C GLN A 321 -18.10 -72.70 -21.93
N SER A 322 -18.05 -73.96 -22.39
CA SER A 322 -19.18 -74.89 -22.32
C SER A 322 -18.96 -75.87 -21.17
N ILE A 323 -19.87 -75.86 -20.20
CA ILE A 323 -19.84 -76.73 -19.03
C ILE A 323 -21.12 -77.55 -18.96
N VAL A 324 -21.05 -78.77 -18.44
CA VAL A 324 -22.19 -79.70 -18.39
C VAL A 324 -22.59 -79.99 -16.94
N PRO A 325 -23.90 -80.14 -16.63
CA PRO A 325 -24.35 -80.49 -15.28
C PRO A 325 -23.70 -81.79 -14.78
N GLY A 326 -23.23 -81.79 -13.53
CA GLY A 326 -22.52 -82.92 -12.93
C GLY A 326 -21.06 -83.08 -13.38
N GLY A 327 -20.62 -82.35 -14.41
CA GLY A 327 -19.25 -82.35 -14.91
C GLY A 327 -18.26 -81.60 -14.01
N GLN A 328 -16.99 -81.67 -14.37
CA GLN A 328 -15.92 -80.90 -13.74
C GLN A 328 -15.38 -79.83 -14.70
N VAL A 329 -15.05 -78.66 -14.16
CA VAL A 329 -14.43 -77.56 -14.90
C VAL A 329 -13.20 -77.07 -14.16
N ARG A 330 -12.07 -76.99 -14.85
CA ARG A 330 -10.85 -76.37 -14.32
C ARG A 330 -10.89 -74.87 -14.57
N TYR A 331 -10.76 -74.07 -13.52
CA TYR A 331 -10.56 -72.64 -13.58
C TYR A 331 -9.09 -72.29 -13.47
N ARG A 332 -8.63 -71.39 -14.35
CA ARG A 332 -7.32 -70.76 -14.26
C ARG A 332 -7.51 -69.30 -13.85
N MET A 333 -6.83 -68.90 -12.80
CA MET A 333 -6.81 -67.53 -12.30
C MET A 333 -5.39 -67.00 -12.36
N THR A 334 -5.18 -65.97 -13.16
CA THR A 334 -3.90 -65.27 -13.28
C THR A 334 -4.00 -63.97 -12.49
N VAL A 335 -3.15 -63.83 -11.48
CA VAL A 335 -2.99 -62.59 -10.70
C VAL A 335 -1.75 -61.88 -11.23
N LEU A 336 -1.87 -60.62 -11.61
CA LEU A 336 -0.77 -59.82 -12.13
C LEU A 336 -0.64 -58.49 -11.39
N ASN A 337 0.59 -58.04 -11.16
CA ASN A 337 0.86 -56.72 -10.61
C ASN A 337 1.31 -55.79 -11.74
N ILE A 338 0.44 -54.86 -12.11
CA ILE A 338 0.70 -53.83 -13.15
C ILE A 338 1.04 -52.47 -12.53
N GLY A 339 1.26 -52.41 -11.22
CA GLY A 339 1.61 -51.18 -10.52
C GLY A 339 3.11 -50.96 -10.40
N SER A 340 3.49 -49.76 -9.98
CA SER A 340 4.88 -49.32 -9.90
C SER A 340 5.60 -49.78 -8.63
N ARG A 341 4.95 -50.60 -7.79
CA ARG A 341 5.52 -51.17 -6.56
C ARG A 341 5.17 -52.65 -6.41
N THR A 342 6.07 -53.43 -5.81
CA THR A 342 5.81 -54.82 -5.41
C THR A 342 4.60 -54.93 -4.50
N ALA A 343 3.64 -55.77 -4.89
CA ALA A 343 2.46 -56.08 -4.10
C ALA A 343 2.80 -57.11 -3.03
N GLN A 344 2.52 -56.81 -1.77
CA GLN A 344 2.73 -57.72 -0.63
C GLN A 344 1.45 -57.76 0.20
N ASP A 345 1.40 -58.70 1.14
CA ASP A 345 0.25 -58.89 2.04
C ASP A 345 -1.08 -59.02 1.27
N LEU A 346 -1.05 -59.89 0.26
CA LEU A 346 -2.17 -60.15 -0.63
C LEU A 346 -2.96 -61.37 -0.17
N THR A 347 -4.26 -61.20 -0.01
CA THR A 347 -5.20 -62.28 0.26
C THR A 347 -6.30 -62.29 -0.81
N GLY A 348 -6.55 -63.44 -1.41
CA GLY A 348 -7.61 -63.63 -2.38
C GLY A 348 -8.82 -64.33 -1.75
N ARG A 349 -10.02 -63.95 -2.19
CA ARG A 349 -11.28 -64.65 -1.90
C ARG A 349 -12.00 -64.93 -3.21
N LEU A 350 -12.36 -66.19 -3.43
CA LEU A 350 -13.15 -66.64 -4.56
C LEU A 350 -14.58 -66.90 -4.09
N ILE A 351 -15.53 -66.17 -4.66
CA ILE A 351 -16.96 -66.34 -4.45
C ILE A 351 -17.51 -67.13 -5.63
N LEU A 352 -18.02 -68.31 -5.33
CA LEU A 352 -18.60 -69.26 -6.27
C LEU A 352 -20.09 -68.98 -6.45
N PRO A 353 -20.58 -68.95 -7.70
CA PRO A 353 -22.01 -68.92 -7.97
C PRO A 353 -22.68 -70.26 -7.57
N PRO A 354 -24.00 -70.29 -7.34
CA PRO A 354 -24.69 -71.46 -6.80
C PRO A 354 -24.59 -72.71 -7.66
N GLN A 355 -24.28 -72.58 -8.96
CA GLN A 355 -24.10 -73.69 -9.90
C GLN A 355 -22.79 -74.46 -9.68
N PHE A 356 -21.83 -73.90 -8.94
CA PHE A 356 -20.57 -74.58 -8.64
C PHE A 356 -20.54 -75.13 -7.22
N GLU A 357 -19.77 -76.21 -7.08
CA GLU A 357 -19.42 -76.81 -5.81
C GLU A 357 -17.91 -77.07 -5.81
N PHE A 358 -17.27 -76.79 -4.67
CA PHE A 358 -15.86 -77.10 -4.46
C PHE A 358 -15.74 -78.46 -3.76
N PRO A 359 -15.06 -79.45 -4.33
CA PRO A 359 -14.72 -80.67 -3.61
C PRO A 359 -13.49 -80.41 -2.72
N ASP A 360 -13.67 -80.33 -1.39
CA ASP A 360 -12.65 -79.92 -0.40
C ASP A 360 -11.33 -80.72 -0.43
N ALA A 361 -11.31 -81.90 -1.05
CA ALA A 361 -10.22 -82.87 -0.95
C ALA A 361 -9.00 -82.59 -1.85
N GLU A 362 -9.01 -81.58 -2.73
CA GLU A 362 -8.09 -81.53 -3.88
C GLU A 362 -7.06 -80.38 -3.91
N ASN A 363 -7.11 -79.36 -3.02
CA ASN A 363 -6.14 -78.26 -3.12
C ASN A 363 -5.74 -77.62 -1.77
N PRO A 364 -4.50 -77.80 -1.28
CA PRO A 364 -4.04 -77.21 -0.03
C PRO A 364 -3.88 -75.67 -0.08
N GLN A 365 -3.96 -75.06 -1.27
CA GLN A 365 -3.80 -73.61 -1.45
C GLN A 365 -5.09 -72.83 -1.15
N PHE A 366 -6.26 -73.48 -1.23
CA PHE A 366 -7.56 -72.87 -1.01
C PHE A 366 -8.19 -73.41 0.28
N HIS A 367 -8.68 -72.50 1.11
CA HIS A 367 -9.35 -72.80 2.38
C HIS A 367 -10.81 -72.38 2.27
N ARG A 368 -11.74 -73.25 2.68
CA ARG A 368 -13.16 -72.91 2.66
C ARG A 368 -13.50 -72.00 3.84
N GLU A 369 -14.01 -70.79 3.55
CA GLU A 369 -14.54 -69.86 4.56
C GLU A 369 -16.05 -70.07 4.77
N ALA A 370 -16.78 -70.31 3.69
CA ALA A 370 -18.22 -70.55 3.66
C ALA A 370 -18.60 -71.50 2.51
N ALA A 371 -19.88 -71.88 2.40
CA ALA A 371 -20.34 -72.83 1.39
C ALA A 371 -20.04 -72.38 -0.07
N ASP A 372 -20.00 -71.07 -0.31
CA ASP A 372 -19.78 -70.44 -1.61
C ASP A 372 -18.47 -69.65 -1.67
N THR A 373 -17.66 -69.65 -0.62
CA THR A 373 -16.50 -68.75 -0.50
C THR A 373 -15.24 -69.48 -0.10
N LEU A 374 -14.20 -69.34 -0.91
CA LEU A 374 -12.86 -69.90 -0.68
C LEU A 374 -11.85 -68.76 -0.51
N SER A 375 -10.90 -68.89 0.41
CA SER A 375 -9.78 -67.96 0.57
C SER A 375 -8.43 -68.61 0.27
N PHE A 376 -7.49 -67.80 -0.20
CA PHE A 376 -6.14 -68.26 -0.55
C PHE A 376 -5.14 -67.12 -0.37
N ARG A 377 -3.91 -67.48 -0.04
CA ARG A 377 -2.80 -66.54 0.09
C ARG A 377 -2.17 -66.30 -1.29
N ILE A 378 -1.85 -65.04 -1.58
CA ILE A 378 -1.11 -64.67 -2.78
C ILE A 378 0.30 -64.26 -2.36
N ASP A 379 1.31 -64.92 -2.92
CA ASP A 379 2.71 -64.61 -2.63
C ASP A 379 3.07 -63.20 -3.12
N PRO A 380 4.08 -62.55 -2.53
CA PRO A 380 4.53 -61.24 -2.98
C PRO A 380 4.79 -61.20 -4.48
N LEU A 381 4.24 -60.19 -5.15
CA LEU A 381 4.25 -60.08 -6.61
C LEU A 381 4.97 -58.81 -7.05
N GLU A 382 6.17 -58.97 -7.61
CA GLU A 382 6.95 -57.87 -8.16
C GLU A 382 6.21 -57.19 -9.33
N THR A 383 6.58 -55.94 -9.61
CA THR A 383 6.05 -55.18 -10.74
C THR A 383 6.25 -55.92 -12.06
N GLY A 384 5.18 -56.02 -12.85
CA GLY A 384 5.17 -56.70 -14.15
C GLY A 384 5.16 -58.23 -14.09
N LYS A 385 5.15 -58.84 -12.89
CA LYS A 385 5.07 -60.28 -12.72
C LYS A 385 3.62 -60.75 -12.57
N MET A 386 3.43 -62.05 -12.80
CA MET A 386 2.15 -62.74 -12.60
C MET A 386 2.35 -64.10 -11.95
N THR A 387 1.32 -64.56 -11.24
CA THR A 387 1.22 -65.89 -10.65
C THR A 387 -0.10 -66.53 -11.07
N GLU A 388 -0.09 -67.85 -11.31
CA GLU A 388 -1.27 -68.59 -11.72
C GLU A 388 -1.75 -69.53 -10.62
N TYR A 389 -3.06 -69.62 -10.47
CA TYR A 389 -3.77 -70.50 -9.55
C TYR A 389 -4.74 -71.35 -10.35
N TYR A 390 -4.83 -72.63 -9.98
CA TYR A 390 -5.68 -73.61 -10.65
C TYR A 390 -6.68 -74.20 -9.66
N LEU A 391 -7.95 -74.24 -10.06
CA LEU A 391 -9.04 -74.74 -9.22
C LEU A 391 -9.94 -75.67 -10.03
N ASN A 392 -10.17 -76.88 -9.54
CA ASN A 392 -11.17 -77.78 -10.12
C ASN A 392 -12.50 -77.54 -9.40
N LEU A 393 -13.55 -77.23 -10.16
CA LEU A 393 -14.92 -77.05 -9.66
C LEU A 393 -15.83 -78.10 -10.25
N LYS A 394 -16.81 -78.55 -9.47
CA LYS A 394 -17.88 -79.42 -9.95
C LYS A 394 -19.10 -78.58 -10.30
N VAL A 395 -19.69 -78.83 -11.46
CA VAL A 395 -20.98 -78.24 -11.85
C VAL A 395 -22.08 -79.04 -11.15
N ARG A 396 -22.99 -78.38 -10.44
CA ARG A 396 -24.10 -79.09 -9.80
C ARG A 396 -25.02 -79.72 -10.85
N GLY A 397 -25.50 -80.94 -10.57
CA GLY A 397 -26.31 -81.72 -11.52
C GLY A 397 -27.70 -81.13 -11.79
N ASP A 398 -28.20 -80.28 -10.90
CA ASP A 398 -29.46 -79.54 -11.00
C ASP A 398 -29.33 -78.18 -11.72
N SER A 399 -28.15 -77.87 -12.27
CA SER A 399 -27.92 -76.61 -13.02
C SER A 399 -28.74 -76.58 -14.31
N ALA A 400 -29.52 -75.52 -14.52
CA ALA A 400 -30.34 -75.38 -15.72
C ALA A 400 -29.51 -75.05 -16.97
N ILE A 401 -29.87 -75.66 -18.10
CA ILE A 401 -29.22 -75.44 -19.41
C ILE A 401 -29.46 -73.99 -19.87
N GLY A 402 -28.45 -73.39 -20.49
CA GLY A 402 -28.46 -72.02 -20.99
C GLY A 402 -28.06 -70.97 -19.94
N GLN A 403 -27.82 -71.36 -18.68
CA GLN A 403 -27.38 -70.42 -17.65
C GLN A 403 -25.93 -69.98 -17.86
N GLU A 404 -25.71 -68.67 -17.79
CA GLU A 404 -24.39 -68.07 -17.76
C GLU A 404 -23.86 -68.01 -16.32
N VAL A 405 -22.67 -68.54 -16.10
CA VAL A 405 -22.05 -68.72 -14.78
C VAL A 405 -20.74 -67.95 -14.73
N ARG A 406 -20.56 -67.14 -13.68
CA ARG A 406 -19.35 -66.33 -13.44
C ARG A 406 -18.93 -66.43 -11.99
N CYS A 407 -17.65 -66.66 -11.76
CA CYS A 407 -17.05 -66.54 -10.44
C CYS A 407 -16.66 -65.09 -10.17
N ARG A 408 -16.58 -64.71 -8.89
CA ARG A 408 -16.07 -63.40 -8.47
C ARG A 408 -14.83 -63.58 -7.60
N VAL A 409 -13.76 -62.86 -7.93
CA VAL A 409 -12.52 -62.86 -7.16
C VAL A 409 -12.39 -61.50 -6.48
N GLU A 410 -12.29 -61.50 -5.16
CA GLU A 410 -11.88 -60.34 -4.37
C GLU A 410 -10.39 -60.48 -4.04
N VAL A 411 -9.62 -59.42 -4.21
CA VAL A 411 -8.24 -59.33 -3.73
C VAL A 411 -8.16 -58.22 -2.70
N PHE A 412 -7.71 -58.58 -1.51
CA PHE A 412 -7.37 -57.63 -0.47
C PHE A 412 -5.85 -57.40 -0.47
N ASN A 413 -5.46 -56.13 -0.55
CA ASN A 413 -4.08 -55.68 -0.42
C ASN A 413 -3.92 -54.97 0.92
N GLY A 414 -3.27 -55.64 1.87
CA GLY A 414 -3.04 -55.11 3.21
C GLY A 414 -2.08 -53.92 3.25
N GLN A 415 -1.16 -53.78 2.29
CA GLN A 415 -0.29 -52.60 2.21
C GLN A 415 -1.09 -51.32 1.93
N LEU A 416 -2.11 -51.42 1.08
CA LEU A 416 -2.98 -50.29 0.71
C LEU A 416 -4.28 -50.23 1.51
N GLN A 417 -4.54 -51.24 2.37
CA GLN A 417 -5.83 -51.44 3.05
C GLN A 417 -7.01 -51.38 2.07
N ARG A 418 -6.82 -51.95 0.88
CA ARG A 418 -7.76 -51.83 -0.25
C ARG A 418 -8.25 -53.20 -0.71
N ARG A 419 -9.53 -53.25 -1.08
CA ARG A 419 -10.16 -54.43 -1.70
C ARG A 419 -10.56 -54.11 -3.14
N ASP A 420 -10.12 -54.94 -4.08
CA ASP A 420 -10.54 -54.89 -5.47
C ASP A 420 -11.32 -56.16 -5.83
N THR A 421 -12.29 -56.04 -6.73
CA THR A 421 -13.18 -57.14 -7.14
C THR A 421 -13.13 -57.33 -8.65
N PHE A 422 -13.02 -58.58 -9.08
CA PHE A 422 -12.89 -59.01 -10.46
C PHE A 422 -13.91 -60.10 -10.77
N ALA A 423 -14.54 -60.03 -11.95
CA ALA A 423 -15.41 -61.11 -12.43
C ALA A 423 -14.62 -62.04 -13.36
N SER A 424 -14.87 -63.34 -13.29
CA SER A 424 -14.35 -64.28 -14.28
C SER A 424 -15.02 -64.08 -15.64
N SER A 425 -14.40 -64.59 -16.70
CA SER A 425 -15.15 -64.83 -17.93
C SER A 425 -16.26 -65.83 -17.66
N SER A 426 -17.33 -65.76 -18.44
CA SER A 426 -18.45 -66.67 -18.30
C SER A 426 -18.20 -68.04 -18.88
N ALA A 427 -18.88 -69.02 -18.29
CA ALA A 427 -19.20 -70.29 -18.90
C ALA A 427 -20.72 -70.42 -19.04
N THR A 428 -21.18 -71.16 -20.03
CA THR A 428 -22.60 -71.47 -20.24
C THR A 428 -22.84 -72.94 -19.97
N VAL A 429 -23.88 -73.25 -19.18
CA VAL A 429 -24.33 -74.62 -18.96
C VAL A 429 -24.97 -75.14 -20.24
N GLN A 430 -24.41 -76.20 -20.82
CA GLN A 430 -24.95 -76.84 -22.03
C GLN A 430 -25.47 -78.25 -21.72
N ALA A 431 -26.31 -78.76 -22.63
CA ALA A 431 -26.69 -80.16 -22.61
C ALA A 431 -25.45 -81.05 -22.79
N ASN A 432 -25.46 -82.21 -22.14
CA ASN A 432 -24.41 -83.23 -22.26
C ASN A 432 -24.33 -83.81 -23.67
#